data_AF-A0A7S4P8N6-F1
#
_entry.id   AF-A0A7S4P8N6-F1
#
_cell.length_a   1.000
_cell.length_b   1.000
_cell.length_c   1.000
_cell.angle_alpha   90.00
_cell.angle_beta   90.00
_cell.angle_gamma   90.00
#
_symmetry.space_group_name_H-M   'P 1'
#
loop_
_entity.id
_entity.type
_entity.pdbx_description
1 polymer ?
#
loop_
_entity_poly.entity_id
_entity_poly.type
_entity_poly.pdbx_seq_one_letter_code
_entity_poly.pdbx_strand_id
1 'polypeptide(L)'
;VEPCSSPPGLEYMGCLGIGGIDVGPYIILRIAYTTTFFILVNTILLNIIFGIIIDTFGELRKQNQDMEEDLNLRCFICGLERYRFEINSRDGLGFEQHVKKDHNIWDFLYFIVYLSQKSIDEHTGFESYVFKKLNDLDEAGGVVRKHIPDVSWIPCKEAMVLKGRGGEEDEQSLAARLVKLGKEIKSLASCTQAHLQALLFTAES
;
A
#
# COMPACT_ATOMS: atom_id res chain seq x y z
N VAL A 1 -8.94 105.34 -16.13
CA VAL A 1 -9.80 105.18 -14.93
C VAL A 1 -10.35 103.78 -15.00
N GLU A 2 -9.83 102.93 -14.12
CA GLU A 2 -10.17 101.53 -13.76
C GLU A 2 -10.81 100.61 -14.83
N PRO A 3 -10.14 99.50 -15.23
CA PRO A 3 -10.78 98.45 -16.01
C PRO A 3 -11.67 97.57 -15.14
N CYS A 4 -12.88 97.31 -15.66
CA CYS A 4 -13.87 96.37 -15.13
C CYS A 4 -13.25 95.00 -14.83
N SER A 5 -13.43 94.52 -13.61
CA SER A 5 -13.20 93.14 -13.18
C SER A 5 -14.22 92.19 -13.81
N SER A 6 -13.86 91.56 -14.93
CA SER A 6 -14.46 90.32 -15.41
C SER A 6 -13.67 89.10 -14.89
N PRO A 7 -14.31 87.96 -14.61
CA PRO A 7 -13.70 86.86 -13.87
C PRO A 7 -12.78 86.05 -14.79
N PRO A 8 -11.57 85.66 -14.37
CA PRO A 8 -10.79 84.66 -15.08
C PRO A 8 -10.83 83.34 -14.31
N GLY A 9 -11.06 82.23 -15.01
CA GLY A 9 -10.91 80.92 -14.38
C GLY A 9 -11.44 79.71 -15.14
N LEU A 10 -11.73 79.81 -16.44
CA LEU A 10 -11.56 78.67 -17.34
C LEU A 10 -10.03 78.47 -17.53
N GLU A 11 -9.40 77.76 -16.60
CA GLU A 11 -8.10 77.11 -16.83
C GLU A 11 -8.29 75.61 -16.67
N TYR A 12 -9.11 75.04 -17.56
CA TYR A 12 -8.84 73.69 -18.03
C TYR A 12 -7.72 73.79 -19.07
N MET A 13 -6.76 72.87 -19.01
CA MET A 13 -5.62 72.71 -19.92
C MET A 13 -4.39 73.60 -19.67
N GLY A 14 -3.67 73.28 -18.58
CA GLY A 14 -2.21 73.36 -18.52
C GLY A 14 -1.63 71.94 -18.50
N CYS A 15 -1.22 71.44 -19.66
CA CYS A 15 -0.42 70.21 -19.77
C CYS A 15 1.02 70.43 -19.29
N LEU A 16 1.67 69.31 -18.95
CA LEU A 16 3.10 69.08 -18.78
C LEU A 16 3.73 69.53 -17.45
N GLY A 17 3.57 68.65 -16.46
CA GLY A 17 4.49 68.49 -15.34
C GLY A 17 4.51 67.02 -14.94
N ILE A 18 5.36 66.23 -15.57
CA ILE A 18 5.87 64.97 -15.01
C ILE A 18 6.59 65.37 -13.72
N GLY A 19 5.90 65.35 -12.59
CA GLY A 19 6.44 65.94 -11.37
C GLY A 19 5.37 66.12 -10.32
N GLY A 20 4.98 65.00 -9.71
CA GLY A 20 4.04 64.99 -8.59
C GLY A 20 3.61 63.59 -8.18
N ILE A 21 4.42 62.56 -8.41
CA ILE A 21 4.37 61.42 -7.50
C ILE A 21 4.98 61.99 -6.23
N ASP A 22 4.16 62.32 -5.24
CA ASP A 22 4.67 62.35 -3.88
C ASP A 22 5.14 60.92 -3.58
N VAL A 23 6.38 60.63 -3.98
CA VAL A 23 7.19 59.47 -3.56
C VAL A 23 7.55 59.68 -2.09
N GLY A 24 6.54 59.95 -1.28
CA GLY A 24 6.67 59.88 0.15
C GLY A 24 7.05 58.44 0.53
N PRO A 25 7.73 58.25 1.67
CA PRO A 25 8.12 56.93 2.15
C PRO A 25 6.93 55.93 2.16
N TYR A 26 5.70 56.43 2.29
CA TYR A 26 4.46 55.65 2.26
C TYR A 26 4.20 54.86 0.97
N ILE A 27 4.50 55.39 -0.23
CA ILE A 27 4.26 54.64 -1.50
C ILE A 27 5.28 53.52 -1.66
N ILE A 28 6.53 53.78 -1.27
CA ILE A 28 7.64 52.80 -1.29
C ILE A 28 7.34 51.68 -0.28
N LEU A 29 6.90 52.03 0.93
CA LEU A 29 6.48 51.07 1.94
C LEU A 29 5.30 50.21 1.47
N ARG A 30 4.31 50.80 0.78
CA ARG A 30 3.19 50.06 0.20
C ARG A 30 3.64 49.07 -0.88
N ILE A 31 4.48 49.49 -1.81
CA ILE A 31 5.00 48.62 -2.88
C ILE A 31 5.87 47.50 -2.31
N ALA A 32 6.75 47.81 -1.36
CA ALA A 32 7.58 46.84 -0.67
C ALA A 32 6.74 45.82 0.09
N TYR A 33 5.71 46.27 0.82
CA TYR A 33 4.77 45.40 1.52
C TYR A 33 4.04 44.46 0.56
N THR A 34 3.46 44.99 -0.52
CA THR A 34 2.74 44.17 -1.51
C THR A 34 3.67 43.17 -2.21
N THR A 35 4.89 43.58 -2.57
CA THR A 35 5.88 42.71 -3.22
C THR A 35 6.38 41.62 -2.28
N THR A 36 6.70 41.98 -1.03
CA THR A 36 7.19 41.02 -0.02
C THR A 36 6.11 40.02 0.36
N PHE A 37 4.87 40.49 0.53
CA PHE A 37 3.72 39.62 0.76
C PHE A 37 3.52 38.63 -0.39
N PHE A 38 3.58 39.10 -1.65
CA PHE A 38 3.47 38.22 -2.81
C PHE A 38 4.58 37.15 -2.84
N ILE A 39 5.84 37.54 -2.62
CA ILE A 39 6.96 36.60 -2.59
C ILE A 39 6.82 35.59 -1.45
N LEU A 40 6.47 36.04 -0.24
CA LEU A 40 6.29 35.18 0.92
C LEU A 40 5.17 34.15 0.70
N VAL A 41 4.01 34.60 0.25
CA VAL A 41 2.86 33.71 0.01
C VAL A 41 3.19 32.69 -1.09
N ASN A 42 3.79 33.10 -2.20
CA ASN A 42 4.18 32.16 -3.25
C ASN A 42 5.25 31.19 -2.78
N THR A 43 6.25 31.64 -2.02
CA THR A 43 7.31 30.76 -1.49
C THR A 43 6.71 29.70 -0.56
N ILE A 44 5.81 30.10 0.35
CA ILE A 44 5.13 29.16 1.25
C ILE A 44 4.26 28.19 0.45
N LEU A 45 3.45 28.69 -0.49
CA LEU A 45 2.56 27.86 -1.29
C LEU A 45 3.33 26.83 -2.13
N LEU A 46 4.38 27.27 -2.83
CA LEU A 46 5.21 26.40 -3.65
C LEU A 46 5.92 25.34 -2.80
N ASN A 47 6.46 25.72 -1.65
CA ASN A 47 7.13 24.76 -0.76
C ASN A 47 6.14 23.73 -0.17
N ILE A 48 4.89 24.12 0.11
CA ILE A 48 3.85 23.17 0.53
C ILE A 48 3.52 22.19 -0.61
N ILE A 49 3.30 22.71 -1.83
CA ILE A 49 2.98 21.86 -3.00
C ILE A 49 4.14 20.90 -3.28
N PHE A 50 5.38 21.39 -3.31
CA PHE A 50 6.56 20.55 -3.50
C PHE A 50 6.71 19.53 -2.37
N GLY A 51 6.42 19.90 -1.13
CA GLY A 51 6.41 18.98 0.01
C GLY A 51 5.46 17.81 -0.21
N ILE A 52 4.21 18.07 -0.60
CA ILE A 52 3.21 17.02 -0.88
C ILE A 52 3.65 16.14 -2.06
N ILE A 53 4.16 16.74 -3.12
CA ILE A 53 4.63 16.01 -4.30
C ILE A 53 5.79 15.08 -3.93
N ILE A 54 6.79 15.57 -3.19
CA ILE A 54 7.94 14.75 -2.77
C ILE A 54 7.50 13.62 -1.83
N ASP A 55 6.59 13.90 -0.90
CA ASP A 55 6.06 12.89 0.02
C ASP A 55 5.32 11.77 -0.73
N THR A 56 4.41 12.12 -1.64
CA THR A 56 3.67 11.14 -2.46
C THR A 56 4.58 10.32 -3.37
N PHE A 57 5.59 10.93 -4.01
CA PHE A 57 6.57 10.18 -4.79
C PHE A 57 7.48 9.30 -3.91
N GLY A 58 7.80 9.75 -2.69
CA GLY A 58 8.53 8.96 -1.70
C GLY A 58 7.77 7.69 -1.32
N GLU A 59 6.48 7.82 -1.03
CA GLU A 59 5.61 6.69 -0.71
C GLU A 59 5.47 5.72 -1.89
N LEU A 60 5.24 6.22 -3.11
CA LEU A 60 5.19 5.38 -4.32
C LEU A 60 6.49 4.59 -4.52
N ARG A 61 7.65 5.20 -4.26
CA ARG A 61 8.94 4.50 -4.35
C ARG A 61 9.05 3.40 -3.31
N LYS A 62 8.65 3.68 -2.08
CA LYS A 62 8.67 2.70 -0.99
C LYS A 62 7.76 1.51 -1.32
N GLN A 63 6.54 1.77 -1.78
CA GLN A 63 5.62 0.70 -2.21
C GLN A 63 6.21 -0.17 -3.31
N ASN A 64 6.90 0.43 -4.28
CA ASN A 64 7.57 -0.33 -5.34
C ASN A 64 8.73 -1.19 -4.78
N GLN A 65 9.51 -0.66 -3.83
CA GLN A 65 10.59 -1.41 -3.17
C GLN A 65 10.04 -2.56 -2.34
N ASP A 66 9.01 -2.31 -1.51
CA ASP A 66 8.35 -3.33 -0.70
C ASP A 66 7.79 -4.47 -1.58
N MET A 67 7.21 -4.12 -2.73
CA MET A 67 6.71 -5.09 -3.72
C MET A 67 7.84 -5.92 -4.34
N GLU A 68 8.96 -5.29 -4.72
CA GLU A 68 10.10 -5.98 -5.29
C GLU A 68 10.78 -6.90 -4.26
N GLU A 69 10.88 -6.47 -3.01
CA GLU A 69 11.37 -7.29 -1.90
C GLU A 69 10.46 -8.50 -1.68
N ASP A 70 9.14 -8.31 -1.65
CA ASP A 70 8.18 -9.39 -1.50
C ASP A 70 8.28 -10.44 -2.62
N LEU A 71 8.45 -10.01 -3.88
CA LEU A 71 8.64 -10.91 -5.03
C LEU A 71 9.96 -11.70 -4.95
N ASN A 72 11.00 -11.10 -4.35
CA ASN A 72 12.30 -11.75 -4.18
C ASN A 72 12.35 -12.67 -2.95
N LEU A 73 11.48 -12.46 -1.96
CA LEU A 73 11.46 -13.20 -0.70
C LEU A 73 10.37 -14.26 -0.63
N ARG A 74 9.30 -14.15 -1.41
CA ARG A 74 8.18 -15.11 -1.42
C ARG A 74 7.82 -15.55 -2.83
N CYS A 75 7.47 -16.82 -2.99
CA CYS A 75 6.97 -17.32 -4.27
C CYS A 75 5.56 -16.74 -4.54
N PHE A 76 5.35 -16.18 -5.74
CA PHE A 76 4.07 -15.60 -6.14
C PHE A 76 2.88 -16.58 -6.09
N ILE A 77 3.11 -17.84 -6.45
CA ILE A 77 2.04 -18.84 -6.60
C ILE A 77 1.66 -19.43 -5.24
N CYS A 78 2.62 -19.96 -4.49
CA CYS A 78 2.34 -20.62 -3.22
C CYS A 78 2.49 -19.73 -1.97
N GLY A 79 3.07 -18.54 -2.09
CA GLY A 79 3.26 -17.61 -0.98
C GLY A 79 4.31 -18.06 0.05
N LEU A 80 5.07 -19.11 -0.22
CA LEU A 80 6.11 -19.61 0.68
C LEU A 80 7.38 -18.76 0.59
N GLU A 81 8.03 -18.58 1.74
CA GLU A 81 9.27 -17.81 1.86
C GLU A 81 10.47 -18.53 1.24
N ARG A 82 11.36 -17.75 0.62
CA ARG A 82 12.60 -18.16 -0.02
C ARG A 82 13.47 -19.03 0.87
N TYR A 83 13.61 -18.65 2.13
CA TYR A 83 14.40 -19.39 3.12
C TYR A 83 13.99 -20.87 3.24
N ARG A 84 12.69 -21.17 3.15
CA ARG A 84 12.19 -22.56 3.22
C ARG A 84 12.73 -23.42 2.08
N PHE A 85 12.95 -22.85 0.91
CA PHE A 85 13.50 -23.57 -0.24
C PHE A 85 15.01 -23.68 -0.18
N GLU A 86 15.69 -22.62 0.28
CA GLU A 86 17.15 -22.60 0.40
C GLU A 86 17.66 -23.64 1.40
N ILE A 87 17.06 -23.77 2.60
CA ILE A 87 17.41 -24.81 3.58
C ILE A 87 17.28 -26.23 3.01
N ASN A 88 16.29 -26.44 2.16
CA ASN A 88 15.97 -27.75 1.62
C ASN A 88 16.81 -28.11 0.39
N SER A 89 17.47 -27.12 -0.22
CA SER A 89 18.37 -27.29 -1.37
C SER A 89 19.82 -27.44 -0.94
N ARG A 90 20.59 -28.31 -1.60
CA ARG A 90 22.02 -28.52 -1.29
C ARG A 90 22.94 -27.48 -1.91
N ASP A 91 22.46 -26.76 -2.91
CA ASP A 91 23.18 -25.83 -3.78
C ASP A 91 22.83 -24.35 -3.50
N GLY A 92 21.87 -24.09 -2.61
CA GLY A 92 21.38 -22.74 -2.30
C GLY A 92 20.54 -22.10 -3.42
N LEU A 93 20.24 -22.85 -4.48
CA LEU A 93 19.46 -22.37 -5.64
C LEU A 93 18.02 -22.90 -5.63
N GLY A 94 17.57 -23.48 -4.50
CA GLY A 94 16.25 -24.10 -4.37
C GLY A 94 15.09 -23.19 -4.73
N PHE A 95 15.14 -21.92 -4.30
CA PHE A 95 14.07 -20.96 -4.57
C PHE A 95 13.98 -20.56 -6.04
N GLU A 96 15.12 -20.25 -6.67
CA GLU A 96 15.15 -19.84 -8.08
C GLU A 96 14.69 -20.98 -8.98
N GLN A 97 15.11 -22.21 -8.68
CA GLN A 97 14.64 -23.39 -9.37
C GLN A 97 13.13 -23.59 -9.19
N HIS A 98 12.62 -23.43 -7.96
CA HIS A 98 11.20 -23.57 -7.67
C HIS A 98 10.35 -22.58 -8.47
N VAL A 99 10.72 -21.30 -8.50
CA VAL A 99 10.01 -20.28 -9.28
C VAL A 99 10.12 -20.53 -10.79
N LYS A 100 11.28 -20.98 -11.29
CA LYS A 100 11.48 -21.17 -12.73
C LYS A 100 10.86 -22.43 -13.29
N LYS A 101 10.86 -23.53 -12.53
CA LYS A 101 10.47 -24.87 -13.02
C LYS A 101 9.18 -25.41 -12.45
N ASP A 102 8.88 -25.13 -11.19
CA ASP A 102 7.66 -25.64 -10.56
C ASP A 102 6.54 -24.60 -10.64
N HIS A 103 6.83 -23.37 -10.25
CA HIS A 103 5.87 -22.27 -10.07
C HIS A 103 6.16 -21.09 -11.01
N ASN A 104 6.31 -21.39 -12.29
CA ASN A 104 6.50 -20.37 -13.32
C ASN A 104 5.17 -19.69 -13.65
N ILE A 105 5.11 -18.38 -13.45
CA ILE A 105 3.88 -17.58 -13.66
C ILE A 105 3.36 -17.71 -15.09
N TRP A 106 4.26 -17.75 -16.07
CA TRP A 106 3.88 -17.81 -17.48
C TRP A 106 3.25 -19.15 -17.84
N ASP A 107 3.74 -20.26 -17.29
CA ASP A 107 3.17 -21.58 -17.55
C ASP A 107 1.73 -21.68 -17.05
N PHE A 108 1.42 -21.06 -15.90
CA PHE A 108 0.04 -20.96 -15.40
C PHE A 108 -0.83 -20.09 -16.31
N LEU A 109 -0.32 -18.95 -16.79
CA LEU A 109 -1.05 -18.11 -17.74
C LEU A 109 -1.32 -18.83 -19.06
N TYR A 110 -0.31 -19.51 -19.60
CA TYR A 110 -0.45 -20.33 -20.81
C TYR A 110 -1.48 -21.44 -20.61
N PHE A 111 -1.50 -22.09 -19.45
CA PHE A 111 -2.49 -23.12 -19.15
C PHE A 111 -3.93 -22.57 -19.12
N ILE A 112 -4.15 -21.39 -18.53
CA ILE A 112 -5.46 -20.73 -18.50
C ILE A 112 -5.93 -20.41 -19.93
N VAL A 113 -5.05 -19.85 -20.77
CA VAL A 113 -5.37 -19.54 -22.17
C VAL A 113 -5.56 -20.81 -23.00
N TYR A 114 -4.77 -21.85 -22.73
CA TYR A 114 -4.90 -23.16 -23.37
C TYR A 114 -6.27 -23.79 -23.11
N LEU A 115 -6.74 -23.75 -21.86
CA LEU A 115 -8.06 -24.26 -21.48
C LEU A 115 -9.22 -23.49 -22.13
N SER A 116 -9.05 -22.18 -22.39
CA SER A 116 -10.11 -21.39 -23.04
C SER A 116 -10.22 -21.62 -24.54
N GLN A 117 -9.15 -22.09 -25.20
CA GLN A 117 -9.12 -22.38 -26.63
C GLN A 117 -9.44 -23.85 -26.95
N LYS A 118 -9.10 -24.77 -26.04
CA LYS A 118 -9.33 -26.21 -26.23
C LYS A 118 -10.82 -26.56 -26.05
N SER A 119 -11.33 -27.48 -26.87
CA SER A 119 -12.71 -27.96 -26.76
C SER A 119 -12.93 -28.73 -25.45
N ILE A 120 -14.13 -28.55 -24.86
CA ILE A 120 -14.48 -29.13 -23.55
C ILE A 120 -14.45 -30.66 -23.58
N ASP A 121 -14.82 -31.27 -24.71
CA ASP A 121 -14.86 -32.73 -24.87
C ASP A 121 -13.46 -33.37 -24.91
N GLU A 122 -12.43 -32.59 -25.21
CA GLU A 122 -11.02 -33.03 -25.23
C GLU A 122 -10.28 -32.75 -23.93
N HIS A 123 -10.96 -32.15 -22.95
CA HIS A 123 -10.36 -31.88 -21.64
C HIS A 123 -10.08 -33.18 -20.89
N THR A 124 -8.88 -33.31 -20.35
CA THR A 124 -8.57 -34.39 -19.39
C THR A 124 -9.33 -34.18 -18.08
N GLY A 125 -9.41 -35.19 -17.21
CA GLY A 125 -10.15 -35.08 -15.95
C GLY A 125 -9.70 -33.90 -15.07
N PHE A 126 -8.41 -33.61 -15.04
CA PHE A 126 -7.87 -32.44 -14.33
C PHE A 126 -8.20 -31.12 -15.05
N GLU A 127 -8.05 -31.08 -16.38
CA GLU A 127 -8.39 -29.89 -17.17
C GLU A 127 -9.87 -29.52 -17.01
N SER A 128 -10.77 -30.50 -17.08
CA SER A 128 -12.20 -30.32 -16.85
C SER A 128 -12.50 -29.83 -15.44
N TYR A 129 -11.75 -30.29 -14.43
CA TYR A 129 -11.88 -29.79 -13.06
C TYR A 129 -11.50 -28.30 -12.98
N VAL A 130 -10.34 -27.92 -13.51
CA VAL A 130 -9.89 -26.52 -13.49
C VAL A 130 -10.81 -25.63 -14.32
N PHE A 131 -11.24 -26.09 -15.50
CA PHE A 131 -12.13 -25.35 -16.39
C PHE A 131 -13.48 -25.05 -15.72
N LYS A 132 -14.05 -26.01 -14.98
CA LYS A 132 -15.26 -25.78 -14.19
C LYS A 132 -15.06 -24.72 -13.13
N LYS A 133 -13.93 -24.76 -12.41
CA LYS A 133 -13.59 -23.76 -11.38
C LYS A 133 -13.39 -22.36 -11.97
N LEU A 134 -12.74 -22.27 -13.13
CA LEU A 134 -12.46 -21.00 -13.80
C LEU A 134 -13.73 -20.33 -14.35
N ASN A 135 -14.70 -21.11 -14.83
CA ASN A 135 -15.95 -20.62 -15.41
C ASN A 135 -17.12 -20.62 -14.41
N ASP A 136 -16.85 -20.84 -13.12
CA ASP A 136 -17.84 -21.00 -12.05
C ASP A 136 -19.00 -21.96 -12.43
N LEU A 137 -18.65 -23.12 -13.02
CA LEU A 137 -19.59 -24.16 -13.38
C LEU A 137 -19.86 -25.11 -12.20
N ASP A 138 -21.13 -25.42 -11.98
CA ASP A 138 -21.57 -26.46 -11.06
C ASP A 138 -21.30 -27.87 -11.61
N GLU A 139 -21.44 -28.88 -10.74
CA GLU A 139 -21.29 -30.30 -11.14
C GLU A 139 -22.23 -30.70 -12.29
N ALA A 140 -23.41 -30.06 -12.36
CA ALA A 140 -24.41 -30.25 -13.41
C ALA A 140 -24.16 -29.38 -14.67
N GLY A 141 -23.09 -28.58 -14.72
CA GLY A 141 -22.76 -27.71 -15.86
C GLY A 141 -23.53 -26.38 -15.91
N GLY A 142 -24.24 -26.02 -14.84
CA GLY A 142 -24.89 -24.71 -14.69
C GLY A 142 -23.89 -23.63 -14.29
N VAL A 143 -24.10 -22.38 -14.73
CA VAL A 143 -23.26 -21.23 -14.35
C VAL A 143 -23.73 -20.69 -13.00
N VAL A 144 -22.83 -20.63 -12.02
CA VAL A 144 -23.07 -20.00 -10.71
C VAL A 144 -22.32 -18.69 -10.61
N ARG A 145 -23.03 -17.63 -10.27
CA ARG A 145 -22.39 -16.33 -10.00
C ARG A 145 -21.85 -16.33 -8.57
N LYS A 146 -20.53 -16.45 -8.41
CA LYS A 146 -19.88 -16.25 -7.11
C LYS A 146 -19.34 -14.82 -6.97
N HIS A 147 -19.31 -14.33 -5.74
CA HIS A 147 -18.67 -13.05 -5.42
C HIS A 147 -17.13 -13.16 -5.44
N ILE A 148 -16.58 -14.34 -5.18
CA ILE A 148 -15.14 -14.61 -5.19
C ILE A 148 -14.87 -15.79 -6.16
N PRO A 149 -13.91 -15.67 -7.09
CA PRO A 149 -13.55 -16.76 -7.98
C PRO A 149 -12.91 -17.91 -7.18
N ASP A 150 -13.24 -19.14 -7.56
CA ASP A 150 -12.70 -20.32 -6.90
C ASP A 150 -11.31 -20.67 -7.44
N VAL A 151 -10.28 -20.25 -6.73
CA VAL A 151 -8.86 -20.48 -7.06
C VAL A 151 -8.25 -21.67 -6.31
N SER A 152 -9.06 -22.56 -5.75
CA SER A 152 -8.60 -23.71 -4.95
C SER A 152 -7.69 -24.69 -5.70
N TRP A 153 -7.69 -24.66 -7.03
CA TRP A 153 -6.81 -25.46 -7.87
C TRP A 153 -5.36 -24.95 -7.90
N ILE A 154 -5.11 -23.69 -7.50
CA ILE A 154 -3.76 -23.11 -7.41
C ILE A 154 -3.11 -23.58 -6.10
N PRO A 155 -1.87 -24.08 -6.11
CA PRO A 155 -1.17 -24.49 -4.90
C PRO A 155 -0.93 -23.30 -3.96
N CYS A 156 -1.64 -23.24 -2.85
CA CYS A 156 -1.48 -22.20 -1.81
C CYS A 156 -0.79 -22.80 -0.59
N LYS A 157 0.30 -22.18 -0.11
CA LYS A 157 1.12 -22.63 1.04
C LYS A 157 1.70 -24.04 0.93
N GLU A 158 1.64 -24.64 -0.26
CA GLU A 158 2.19 -25.96 -0.53
C GLU A 158 3.20 -25.90 -1.68
N ALA A 159 4.23 -26.74 -1.59
CA ALA A 159 5.18 -26.97 -2.66
C ALA A 159 5.64 -28.43 -2.61
N MET A 160 5.74 -29.07 -3.77
CA MET A 160 6.09 -30.49 -3.88
C MET A 160 7.45 -30.80 -3.23
N VAL A 161 8.42 -29.90 -3.41
CA VAL A 161 9.78 -30.02 -2.83
C VAL A 161 9.80 -29.98 -1.29
N LEU A 162 8.76 -29.41 -0.65
CA LEU A 162 8.65 -29.32 0.81
C LEU A 162 7.76 -30.43 1.41
N LYS A 163 7.01 -31.14 0.57
CA LYS A 163 6.03 -32.15 0.98
C LYS A 163 6.78 -33.36 1.54
N GLY A 164 6.70 -33.54 2.87
CA GLY A 164 7.37 -34.62 3.62
C GLY A 164 8.45 -34.18 4.61
N ARG A 165 8.77 -32.87 4.69
CA ARG A 165 9.76 -32.34 5.66
C ARG A 165 9.22 -31.27 6.60
N GLY A 166 8.30 -30.42 6.14
CA GLY A 166 7.87 -29.23 6.88
C GLY A 166 6.46 -29.26 7.49
N GLY A 167 5.64 -30.27 7.15
CA GLY A 167 4.24 -30.32 7.63
C GLY A 167 4.13 -30.64 9.12
N GLU A 168 4.96 -31.56 9.61
CA GLU A 168 4.93 -31.97 11.02
C GLU A 168 5.55 -30.89 11.92
N GLU A 169 6.70 -30.31 11.55
CA GLU A 169 7.43 -29.36 12.41
C GLU A 169 6.69 -28.02 12.63
N ASP A 170 6.03 -27.47 11.61
CA ASP A 170 5.31 -26.20 11.72
C ASP A 170 4.05 -26.34 12.60
N GLU A 171 3.24 -27.40 12.39
CA GLU A 171 2.06 -27.69 13.21
C GLU A 171 2.44 -28.06 14.65
N GLN A 172 3.50 -28.86 14.86
CA GLN A 172 3.97 -29.18 16.21
C GLN A 172 4.51 -27.94 16.93
N SER A 173 5.21 -27.03 16.24
CA SER A 173 5.75 -25.82 16.87
C SER A 173 4.66 -24.82 17.25
N LEU A 174 3.63 -24.66 16.42
CA LEU A 174 2.47 -23.81 16.71
C LEU A 174 1.64 -24.40 17.85
N ALA A 175 1.37 -25.70 17.82
CA ALA A 175 0.69 -26.39 18.91
C ALA A 175 1.47 -26.25 20.23
N ALA A 176 2.79 -26.42 20.21
CA ALA A 176 3.63 -26.24 21.39
C ALA A 176 3.62 -24.80 21.93
N ARG A 177 3.61 -23.79 21.05
CA ARG A 177 3.52 -22.38 21.44
C ARG A 177 2.16 -22.04 22.06
N LEU A 178 1.07 -22.54 21.51
CA LEU A 178 -0.28 -22.36 22.06
C LEU A 178 -0.42 -23.02 23.44
N VAL A 179 0.11 -24.23 23.62
CA VAL A 179 0.14 -24.91 24.92
C VAL A 179 0.96 -24.12 25.94
N LYS A 180 2.10 -23.54 25.54
CA LYS A 180 2.93 -22.71 26.41
C LYS A 180 2.20 -21.44 26.86
N LEU A 181 1.58 -20.72 25.93
CA LEU A 181 0.74 -19.55 26.21
C LEU A 181 -0.41 -19.87 27.17
N GLY A 182 -1.08 -21.01 26.97
CA GLY A 182 -2.15 -21.47 27.87
C GLY A 182 -1.67 -21.71 29.31
N LYS A 183 -0.46 -22.26 29.48
CA LYS A 183 0.16 -22.43 30.81
C LYS A 183 0.49 -21.10 31.47
N GLU A 184 1.04 -20.15 30.70
CA GLU A 184 1.38 -18.82 31.20
C GLU A 184 0.13 -18.06 31.66
N ILE A 185 -0.95 -18.06 30.87
CA ILE A 185 -2.25 -17.46 31.24
C ILE A 185 -2.81 -18.08 32.52
N LYS A 186 -2.75 -19.42 32.66
CA LYS A 186 -3.26 -20.10 33.85
C LYS A 186 -2.46 -19.74 35.10
N SER A 187 -1.14 -19.59 34.97
CA SER A 187 -0.27 -19.16 36.06
C SER A 187 -0.57 -17.71 36.48
N LEU A 188 -0.79 -16.81 35.52
CA LEU A 188 -1.21 -15.43 35.77
C LEU A 188 -2.55 -15.37 36.51
N ALA A 189 -3.53 -16.15 36.06
CA ALA A 189 -4.85 -16.21 36.69
C ALA A 189 -4.77 -16.65 38.16
N SER A 190 -3.94 -17.66 38.47
CA SER A 190 -3.73 -18.11 39.84
C SER A 190 -3.05 -17.03 40.72
N CYS A 191 -2.11 -16.27 40.14
CA CYS A 191 -1.44 -15.16 40.83
C CYS A 191 -2.43 -14.02 41.13
N THR A 192 -3.26 -13.63 40.16
CA THR A 192 -4.27 -12.57 40.35
C THR A 192 -5.33 -12.96 41.36
N GLN A 193 -5.73 -14.24 41.39
CA GLN A 193 -6.72 -14.73 42.34
C GLN A 193 -6.19 -14.74 43.78
N ALA A 194 -4.93 -15.15 43.97
CA ALA A 194 -4.27 -15.07 45.27
C ALA A 194 -4.11 -13.62 45.76
N HIS A 195 -3.79 -12.70 44.84
CA HIS A 195 -3.65 -11.28 45.17
C HIS A 195 -4.98 -10.63 45.56
N LEU A 196 -6.07 -10.99 44.86
CA LEU A 196 -7.43 -10.54 45.20
C LEU A 196 -7.89 -11.08 46.57
N GLN A 197 -7.62 -12.35 46.87
CA GLN A 197 -7.93 -12.92 48.20
C GLN A 197 -7.14 -12.23 49.32
N ALA A 198 -5.87 -11.91 49.10
CA ALA A 198 -5.05 -11.19 50.07
C ALA A 198 -5.58 -9.76 50.32
N LEU A 199 -5.97 -9.04 49.25
CA LEU A 199 -6.52 -7.69 49.36
C LEU A 199 -7.89 -7.66 50.09
N LEU A 200 -8.76 -8.62 49.80
CA LEU A 200 -10.05 -8.76 50.50
C LEU A 200 -9.84 -9.03 52.00
N PHE A 201 -8.90 -9.90 52.35
CA PHE A 201 -8.59 -10.21 53.75
C PHE A 201 -8.05 -8.99 54.52
N THR A 202 -7.23 -8.14 53.87
CA THR A 202 -6.74 -6.89 54.49
C THR A 202 -7.78 -5.78 54.59
N ALA A 203 -8.87 -5.85 53.82
CA ALA A 203 -9.95 -4.86 53.85
C ALA A 203 -11.01 -5.17 54.92
N GLU A 204 -11.09 -6.43 55.37
CA GLU A 204 -12.01 -6.88 56.42
C GLU A 204 -11.39 -6.86 57.84
N SER A 205 -10.09 -6.59 57.97
CA SER A 205 -9.35 -6.44 59.24
C SER A 205 -9.21 -4.99 59.67
#